data_AF-A2XIU9-F1
#
_entry.id   AF-A2XIU9-F1
#
_cell.length_a   1.000
_cell.length_b   1.000
_cell.length_c   1.000
_cell.angle_alpha   90.00
_cell.angle_beta   90.00
_cell.angle_gamma   90.00
#
_symmetry.space_group_name_H-M   'P 1'
#
loop_
_entity.id
_entity.type
_entity.pdbx_description
1 polymer ?
#
loop_
_entity_poly.entity_id
_entity_poly.type
_entity_poly.pdbx_seq_one_letter_code
_entity_poly.pdbx_strand_id
1 'polypeptide(L)'
;MAERRAGLRYAVFDSSAALLRYIERPAAYGFAEARAACCGLGDMNAKIGCTPVSFYCANRTGYVFWDFYHPTEATARMLTAVAFDGSPPLVFPVNIRQLAAM
;
A
#
# COMPACT_ATOMS: atom_id res chain seq x y z
N MET A 1 10.19 18.55 9.04
CA MET A 1 9.74 17.86 10.26
C MET A 1 8.82 18.82 10.99
N ALA A 2 7.52 18.51 11.14
CA ALA A 2 6.56 19.41 11.77
C ALA A 2 6.96 19.71 13.23
N GLU A 3 6.75 20.93 13.69
CA GLU A 3 7.01 21.34 15.07
C GLU A 3 6.21 20.47 16.05
N ARG A 4 6.86 20.07 17.14
CA ARG A 4 6.22 19.26 18.19
C ARG A 4 5.19 20.12 18.92
N ARG A 5 3.91 19.98 18.57
CA ARG A 5 2.83 20.68 19.29
C ARG A 5 2.48 19.92 20.57
N ALA A 6 2.67 20.57 21.71
CA ALA A 6 2.28 20.01 23.01
C ALA A 6 0.78 19.66 23.01
N GLY A 7 0.45 18.43 23.41
CA GLY A 7 -0.93 17.93 23.48
C GLY A 7 -1.49 17.29 22.21
N LEU A 8 -0.83 17.40 21.05
CA LEU A 8 -1.25 16.69 19.84
C LEU A 8 -0.97 15.20 19.97
N ARG A 9 -2.01 14.37 19.89
CA ARG A 9 -1.89 12.91 19.74
C ARG A 9 -1.99 12.57 18.27
N TYR A 10 -1.07 11.75 17.78
CA TYR A 10 -0.97 11.42 16.36
C TYR A 10 -0.43 10.01 16.17
N ALA A 11 -0.73 9.43 15.02
CA ALA A 11 -0.15 8.20 14.51
C ALA A 11 0.48 8.51 13.16
N VAL A 12 1.74 8.16 12.97
CA VAL A 12 2.44 8.20 11.69
C VAL A 12 2.57 6.78 11.19
N PHE A 13 2.24 6.56 9.92
CA PHE A 13 2.52 5.33 9.21
C PHE A 13 3.44 5.63 8.03
N ASP A 14 4.63 5.02 8.01
CA ASP A 14 5.53 5.03 6.86
C ASP A 14 5.02 4.02 5.81
N SER A 15 4.00 4.46 5.07
CA SER A 15 3.38 3.67 4.01
C SER A 15 4.33 3.36 2.87
N SER A 16 5.29 4.25 2.59
CA SER A 16 6.30 4.06 1.54
C SER A 16 7.23 2.89 1.89
N ALA A 17 7.78 2.87 3.11
CA ALA A 17 8.62 1.76 3.55
C ALA A 17 7.84 0.44 3.64
N ALA A 18 6.57 0.48 4.05
CA ALA A 18 5.72 -0.71 4.08
C ALA A 18 5.44 -1.25 2.67
N LEU A 19 5.07 -0.37 1.72
CA LEU A 19 4.80 -0.76 0.34
C LEU A 19 6.07 -1.27 -0.36
N LEU A 20 7.23 -0.64 -0.14
CA LEU A 20 8.51 -1.10 -0.69
C LEU A 20 8.82 -2.54 -0.27
N ARG A 21 8.48 -2.97 0.95
CA ARG A 21 8.65 -4.38 1.35
C ARG A 21 7.82 -5.33 0.49
N TYR A 22 6.62 -4.94 0.09
CA TYR A 22 5.76 -5.74 -0.79
C TYR A 22 6.28 -5.76 -2.23
N ILE A 23 6.89 -4.67 -2.69
CA ILE A 23 7.49 -4.57 -4.04
C ILE A 23 8.81 -5.37 -4.13
N GLU A 24 9.65 -5.29 -3.11
CA GLU A 24 10.98 -5.93 -3.10
C GLU A 24 10.89 -7.44 -2.84
N ARG A 25 9.90 -7.89 -2.07
CA ARG A 25 9.71 -9.30 -1.71
C ARG A 25 8.26 -9.77 -1.90
N PRO A 26 7.67 -9.65 -3.11
CA PRO A 26 6.24 -9.88 -3.34
C PRO A 26 5.78 -11.27 -2.93
N ALA A 27 6.56 -12.30 -3.26
CA ALA A 27 6.23 -13.69 -2.90
C ALA A 27 6.14 -13.91 -1.38
N ALA A 28 6.92 -13.20 -0.57
CA ALA A 28 6.86 -13.30 0.89
C ALA A 28 5.55 -12.72 1.47
N TYR A 29 4.84 -11.91 0.68
CA TYR A 29 3.56 -11.28 1.04
C TYR A 29 2.40 -11.84 0.21
N GLY A 30 2.60 -12.93 -0.54
CA GLY A 30 1.56 -13.59 -1.32
C GLY A 30 1.26 -12.96 -2.68
N PHE A 31 2.07 -12.00 -3.14
CA PHE A 31 1.95 -11.41 -4.47
C PHE A 31 2.80 -12.16 -5.49
N ALA A 32 2.22 -12.40 -6.67
CA ALA A 32 2.90 -12.97 -7.83
C ALA A 32 3.50 -11.89 -8.74
N GLU A 33 2.93 -10.68 -8.76
CA GLU A 33 3.34 -9.59 -9.64
C GLU A 33 3.39 -8.26 -8.88
N ALA A 34 4.49 -7.53 -9.05
CA ALA A 34 4.74 -6.24 -8.39
C ALA A 34 5.33 -5.17 -9.32
N ARG A 35 5.68 -5.54 -10.55
CA ARG A 35 6.27 -4.70 -11.58
C ARG A 35 5.23 -4.22 -12.58
N ALA A 36 4.29 -5.09 -12.98
CA ALA A 36 3.20 -4.75 -13.89
C ALA A 36 1.92 -4.38 -13.14
N ALA A 37 1.11 -3.49 -13.72
CA ALA A 37 -0.20 -3.15 -13.19
C ALA A 37 -1.26 -4.17 -13.59
N CYS A 38 -2.24 -4.42 -12.72
CA CYS A 38 -3.36 -5.30 -13.06
C CYS A 38 -4.25 -4.73 -14.16
N CYS A 39 -4.45 -3.41 -14.21
CA CYS A 39 -5.26 -2.69 -15.18
C CYS A 39 -4.48 -1.56 -15.84
N GLY A 40 -4.52 -1.54 -17.18
CA GLY A 40 -4.00 -0.43 -17.98
C GLY A 40 -3.76 -0.85 -19.41
N LEU A 41 -2.84 -0.15 -20.08
CA LEU A 41 -2.39 -0.46 -21.43
C LEU A 41 -0.90 -0.10 -21.61
N GLY A 42 -0.32 -0.64 -22.66
CA GLY A 42 1.08 -0.39 -23.03
C GLY A 42 2.07 -1.15 -22.17
N ASP A 43 3.29 -0.61 -22.06
CA ASP A 43 4.39 -1.28 -21.37
C ASP A 43 4.04 -1.55 -19.90
N MET A 44 4.31 -2.78 -19.45
CA MET A 44 3.97 -3.30 -18.11
C MET A 44 2.50 -3.08 -17.69
N ASN A 45 1.60 -2.93 -18.67
CA ASN A 45 0.21 -2.55 -18.46
C ASN A 45 0.04 -1.22 -17.68
N ALA A 46 1.08 -0.38 -17.67
CA ALA A 46 1.23 0.76 -16.77
C ALA A 46 1.70 2.05 -17.50
N LYS A 47 1.69 2.07 -18.83
CA LYS A 47 2.02 3.28 -19.61
C LYS A 47 0.82 4.21 -19.78
N ILE A 48 -0.37 3.62 -19.85
CA ILE A 48 -1.64 4.33 -20.00
C ILE A 48 -2.55 3.83 -18.89
N GLY A 49 -3.30 4.76 -18.29
CA GLY A 49 -4.16 4.48 -17.14
C GLY A 49 -5.25 3.46 -17.44
N CYS A 50 -5.87 2.97 -16.37
CA CYS A 50 -6.99 2.05 -16.45
C CYS A 50 -8.22 2.76 -17.06
N THR A 51 -8.63 2.33 -18.25
CA THR A 51 -9.78 2.86 -19.01
C THR A 51 -10.74 1.72 -19.37
N PRO A 52 -11.95 2.01 -19.89
CA PRO A 52 -12.89 0.96 -20.30
C PRO A 52 -12.39 -0.01 -21.39
N VAL A 53 -11.32 0.34 -22.12
CA VAL A 53 -10.72 -0.50 -23.17
C VAL A 53 -9.41 -1.17 -22.72
N SER A 54 -9.07 -1.09 -21.44
CA SER A 54 -7.84 -1.65 -20.87
C SER A 54 -7.86 -3.17 -20.75
N PHE A 55 -6.67 -3.76 -20.61
CA PHE A 55 -6.54 -5.15 -20.19
C PHE A 55 -6.56 -5.24 -18.67
N TYR A 56 -7.15 -6.33 -18.16
CA TYR A 56 -7.25 -6.61 -16.73
C TYR A 56 -6.58 -7.95 -16.41
N CYS A 57 -5.85 -8.02 -15.31
CA CYS A 57 -5.32 -9.26 -14.79
C CYS A 57 -6.46 -10.20 -14.33
N ALA A 58 -6.24 -11.51 -14.48
CA ALA A 58 -7.23 -12.51 -14.07
C ALA A 58 -7.35 -12.61 -12.53
N ASN A 59 -6.24 -12.45 -11.81
CA ASN A 59 -6.19 -12.53 -10.35
C ASN A 59 -5.69 -11.23 -9.71
N ARG A 60 -6.63 -10.41 -9.20
CA ARG A 60 -6.34 -9.11 -8.56
C ARG A 60 -5.60 -9.24 -7.23
N THR A 61 -5.76 -10.35 -6.51
CA THR A 61 -5.10 -10.53 -5.20
C THR A 61 -3.63 -10.90 -5.33
N GLY A 62 -3.20 -11.35 -6.51
CA GLY A 62 -1.80 -11.66 -6.81
C GLY A 62 -0.96 -10.47 -7.24
N TYR A 63 -1.55 -9.27 -7.37
CA TYR A 63 -0.87 -8.06 -7.85
C TYR A 63 -0.71 -7.04 -6.74
N VAL A 64 0.45 -6.38 -6.68
CA VAL A 64 0.66 -5.24 -5.78
C VAL A 64 -0.13 -4.01 -6.27
N PHE A 65 -0.13 -3.77 -7.57
CA PHE A 65 -0.69 -2.57 -8.18
C PHE A 65 -1.95 -2.85 -9.00
N TRP A 66 -2.99 -2.05 -8.78
CA TRP A 66 -4.19 -2.05 -9.60
C TRP A 66 -3.92 -1.33 -10.93
N ASP A 67 -3.43 -0.09 -10.88
CA ASP A 67 -3.01 0.69 -12.04
C ASP A 67 -1.57 1.22 -11.82
N PHE A 68 -1.09 2.15 -12.65
CA PHE A 68 0.27 2.69 -12.53
C PHE A 68 0.54 3.53 -11.26
N TYR A 69 -0.46 3.79 -10.42
CA TYR A 69 -0.35 4.61 -9.20
C TYR A 69 -0.93 3.90 -7.96
N HIS A 70 -2.06 3.22 -8.11
CA HIS A 70 -2.85 2.75 -6.98
C HIS A 70 -2.58 1.27 -6.66
N PRO A 71 -2.51 0.90 -5.37
CA PRO A 71 -2.44 -0.50 -4.95
C PRO A 71 -3.72 -1.26 -5.27
N THR A 72 -3.65 -2.59 -5.36
CA THR A 72 -4.87 -3.42 -5.36
C THR A 72 -5.57 -3.37 -4.01
N GLU A 73 -6.83 -3.82 -3.96
CA GLU A 73 -7.55 -3.99 -2.69
C GLU A 73 -6.77 -4.87 -1.70
N ALA A 74 -6.13 -5.94 -2.18
CA ALA A 74 -5.34 -6.84 -1.36
C ALA A 74 -4.16 -6.11 -0.71
N THR A 75 -3.40 -5.35 -1.50
CA THR A 75 -2.30 -4.52 -0.98
C THR A 75 -2.79 -3.43 -0.04
N ALA A 76 -3.88 -2.74 -0.38
CA ALA A 76 -4.48 -1.71 0.47
C ALA A 76 -4.89 -2.30 1.84
N ARG A 77 -5.56 -3.46 1.86
CA ARG A 77 -5.95 -4.14 3.09
C ARG A 77 -4.74 -4.47 3.98
N MET A 78 -3.65 -4.94 3.38
CA MET A 78 -2.41 -5.23 4.13
C MET A 78 -1.77 -3.96 4.71
N LEU A 79 -1.68 -2.89 3.92
CA LEU A 79 -1.16 -1.60 4.40
C LEU A 79 -2.03 -1.02 5.53
N THR A 80 -3.36 -1.10 5.40
CA THR A 80 -4.28 -0.66 6.45
C THR A 80 -4.12 -1.48 7.73
N ALA A 81 -3.97 -2.80 7.63
CA ALA A 81 -3.70 -3.64 8.81
C ALA A 81 -2.41 -3.19 9.54
N VAL A 82 -1.34 -2.88 8.79
CA VAL A 82 -0.12 -2.32 9.38
C VAL A 82 -0.41 -0.97 10.04
N ALA A 83 -1.14 -0.07 9.40
CA ALA A 83 -1.45 1.25 10.00
C ALA A 83 -2.26 1.14 11.31
N PHE A 84 -3.19 0.18 11.37
CA PHE A 84 -4.08 0.00 12.53
C PHE A 84 -3.42 -0.71 13.70
N ASP A 85 -2.61 -1.75 13.43
CA ASP A 85 -2.13 -2.68 14.45
C ASP A 85 -0.60 -2.78 14.50
N GLY A 86 0.11 -2.08 13.61
CA GLY A 86 1.56 -2.10 13.51
C GLY A 86 2.27 -1.36 14.64
N SER A 87 3.60 -1.39 14.54
CA SER A 87 4.53 -0.87 15.54
C SER A 87 5.75 -0.23 14.87
N PRO A 88 6.67 0.37 15.63
CA PRO A 88 7.93 0.86 15.08
C PRO A 88 8.70 -0.26 14.34
N PRO A 89 9.45 0.06 13.26
CA PRO A 89 9.71 1.42 12.77
C PRO A 89 8.63 1.97 11.83
N LEU A 90 7.65 1.16 11.39
CA LEU A 90 6.67 1.58 10.38
C LEU A 90 5.55 2.44 10.94
N VAL A 91 5.15 2.21 12.19
CA VAL A 91 4.06 2.96 12.83
C VAL A 91 4.53 3.52 14.17
N PHE A 92 4.39 4.83 14.37
CA PHE A 92 4.88 5.51 15.57
C PHE A 92 4.16 6.86 15.80
N PRO A 93 4.12 7.41 17.03
CA PRO A 93 4.49 6.77 18.30
C PRO A 93 3.45 5.73 18.77
N VAL A 94 2.24 5.76 18.21
CA VAL A 94 1.16 4.79 18.45
C VAL A 94 0.50 4.43 17.13
N ASN A 95 -0.25 3.33 17.08
CA ASN A 95 -1.04 2.95 15.91
C ASN A 95 -2.45 3.55 15.92
N ILE A 96 -3.18 3.42 14.80
CA ILE A 96 -4.51 4.05 14.68
C ILE A 96 -5.49 3.50 15.70
N ARG A 97 -5.43 2.19 16.03
CA ARG A 97 -6.32 1.60 17.04
C ARG A 97 -6.07 2.19 18.42
N GLN A 98 -4.81 2.37 18.80
CA GLN A 98 -4.42 3.02 20.06
C GLN A 98 -4.85 4.49 20.08
N LEU A 99 -4.61 5.23 18.99
CA LEU A 99 -5.01 6.64 18.88
C LEU A 99 -6.53 6.83 18.98
N ALA A 100 -7.32 5.91 18.43
CA ALA A 100 -8.78 5.98 18.49
C ALA A 100 -9.35 5.69 19.89
N ALA A 101 -8.57 5.03 20.76
CA ALA A 101 -8.97 4.68 22.12
C ALA A 101 -8.50 5.70 23.19
N MET A 102 -7.92 6.82 22.76
CA MET A 102 -7.24 7.81 23.62
C MET A 102 -8.11 8.98 24.07
#